data_AF-A0AAV0AW39-F1
#
_entry.id   AF-A0AAV0AW39-F1
#
_cell.length_a   1.000
_cell.length_b   1.000
_cell.length_c   1.000
_cell.angle_alpha   90.00
_cell.angle_beta   90.00
_cell.angle_gamma   90.00
#
_symmetry.space_group_name_H-M   'P 1'
#
loop_
_entity.id
_entity.type
_entity.pdbx_description
1 polymer ?
#
loop_
_entity_poly.entity_id
_entity_poly.type
_entity_poly.pdbx_seq_one_letter_code
_entity_poly.pdbx_strand_id
1 'polypeptide(L)'
;MRTQGTCLLNNGKKRTRPHSPFTSKKMDCECLGFIHFPKACDPVHFSGYIVKQIQEGKPGYGLRFIQRITPVSMTCSATNPELFEKMAKKLLEPQFGIKFCPRKSETVVENLENPLRVGLKFRIESIVRCHDKPLNRSEVIRIIGDVVKRYNEDDFIMASDEDSVGHDPVKLKHKVDISDSDIVILVSVYRYVAGLSVVRNYDREGKRFNLQAIAQAREQATSNNSNSETIDKKKVAHS
;
A
#
# COMPACT_ATOMS: atom_id res chain seq x y z
N MET A 1 1.44 12.96 52.39
CA MET A 1 0.41 12.16 53.10
C MET A 1 0.32 10.80 52.43
N ARG A 2 0.72 9.74 53.14
CA ARG A 2 0.63 8.34 52.69
C ARG A 2 -0.79 7.85 52.98
N THR A 3 -1.43 7.20 52.02
CA THR A 3 -2.59 6.34 52.27
C THR A 3 -2.25 4.92 51.87
N GLN A 4 -2.22 4.03 52.87
CA GLN A 4 -2.16 2.59 52.69
C GLN A 4 -3.54 2.09 52.28
N GLY A 5 -3.62 1.32 51.20
CA GLY A 5 -4.80 0.55 50.83
C GLY A 5 -4.45 -0.92 50.88
N THR A 6 -5.12 -1.66 51.77
CA THR A 6 -4.97 -3.09 52.00
C THR A 6 -5.49 -3.90 50.79
N CYS A 7 -4.67 -4.82 50.29
CA CYS A 7 -5.10 -5.80 49.29
C CYS A 7 -5.65 -7.04 50.00
N LEU A 8 -6.98 -7.19 49.98
CA LEU A 8 -7.64 -8.46 50.27
C LEU A 8 -7.55 -9.36 49.04
N LEU A 9 -7.01 -10.56 49.23
CA LEU A 9 -6.94 -11.64 48.24
C LEU A 9 -8.36 -12.14 47.95
N ASN A 10 -8.81 -12.00 46.69
CA ASN A 10 -9.98 -12.71 46.19
C ASN A 10 -9.58 -13.64 45.03
N ASN A 11 -9.70 -14.95 45.28
CA ASN A 11 -9.63 -16.00 44.27
C ASN A 11 -10.84 -15.88 43.32
N GLY A 12 -10.58 -15.65 42.04
CA GLY A 12 -11.63 -15.58 41.02
C GLY A 12 -11.09 -15.86 39.62
N LYS A 13 -11.56 -16.97 39.03
CA LYS A 13 -11.48 -17.42 37.63
C LYS A 13 -10.72 -16.50 36.65
N LYS A 14 -9.64 -17.02 36.05
CA LYS A 14 -8.94 -16.41 34.91
C LYS A 14 -9.92 -16.16 33.75
N ARG A 15 -10.38 -14.92 33.59
CA ARG A 15 -11.10 -14.46 32.39
C ARG A 15 -10.10 -14.45 31.24
N THR A 16 -10.30 -15.31 30.25
CA THR A 16 -9.58 -15.23 28.97
C THR A 16 -9.90 -13.87 28.35
N ARG A 17 -8.87 -13.05 28.14
CA ARG A 17 -9.05 -11.75 27.49
C ARG A 17 -9.51 -12.00 26.04
N PRO A 18 -10.58 -11.32 25.56
CA PRO A 18 -10.94 -11.42 24.16
C PRO A 18 -9.75 -11.00 23.30
N HIS A 19 -9.47 -11.76 22.24
CA HIS A 19 -8.41 -11.45 21.29
C HIS A 19 -8.68 -10.07 20.70
N SER A 20 -7.88 -9.06 21.07
CA SER A 20 -7.96 -7.75 20.42
C SER A 20 -7.50 -7.91 18.96
N PRO A 21 -8.33 -7.57 17.97
CA PRO A 21 -7.99 -7.77 16.55
C PRO A 21 -6.77 -6.94 16.13
N PHE A 22 -6.51 -5.83 16.84
CA PHE A 22 -5.41 -4.92 16.58
C PHE A 22 -4.59 -4.71 17.84
N THR A 23 -3.27 -4.70 17.69
CA THR A 23 -2.32 -4.38 18.77
C THR A 23 -1.45 -3.21 18.35
N SER A 24 -1.43 -2.15 19.17
CA SER A 24 -0.49 -1.04 19.00
C SER A 24 0.90 -1.45 19.49
N LYS A 25 1.94 -1.15 18.70
CA LYS A 25 3.34 -1.37 19.07
C LYS A 25 4.06 -0.02 19.18
N LYS A 26 4.64 0.27 20.36
CA LYS A 26 5.48 1.45 20.57
C LYS A 26 6.87 1.18 19.96
N MET A 27 7.34 2.12 19.15
CA MET A 27 8.70 2.17 18.61
C MET A 27 9.25 3.57 18.95
N ASP A 28 10.56 3.71 19.20
CA ASP A 28 11.20 5.01 19.52
C ASP A 28 11.34 5.89 18.26
N CYS A 29 10.22 6.14 17.58
CA CYS A 29 10.09 7.07 16.47
C CYS A 29 8.89 7.95 16.78
N GLU A 30 9.12 9.24 17.01
CA GLU A 30 8.05 10.18 17.31
C GLU A 30 7.06 10.29 16.12
N CYS A 31 5.79 10.53 16.43
CA CYS A 31 4.70 10.70 15.46
C CYS A 31 4.43 9.48 14.53
N LEU A 32 4.83 8.27 14.93
CA LEU A 32 4.57 7.04 14.19
C LEU A 32 3.83 6.00 15.04
N GLY A 33 2.77 5.40 14.49
CA GLY A 33 2.01 4.33 15.13
C GLY A 33 2.02 3.07 14.27
N PHE A 34 2.21 1.91 14.91
CA PHE A 34 2.14 0.61 14.25
C PHE A 34 0.87 -0.13 14.69
N ILE A 35 0.10 -0.57 13.70
CA ILE A 35 -1.10 -1.38 13.90
C ILE A 35 -0.83 -2.75 13.29
N HIS A 36 -0.79 -3.78 14.14
CA HIS A 36 -0.67 -5.15 13.67
C HIS A 36 -2.03 -5.68 13.17
N PHE A 37 -2.04 -6.26 11.97
CA PHE A 37 -3.21 -6.89 11.36
C PHE A 37 -3.17 -8.41 11.53
N PRO A 38 -4.32 -9.04 11.80
CA PRO A 38 -4.43 -10.50 11.77
C PRO A 38 -4.32 -10.99 10.33
N LYS A 39 -3.89 -12.24 10.14
CA LYS A 39 -3.67 -12.84 8.80
C LYS A 39 -4.90 -12.78 7.88
N ALA A 40 -6.10 -12.76 8.44
CA ALA A 40 -7.35 -12.71 7.69
C ALA A 40 -7.69 -11.32 7.12
N CYS A 41 -6.96 -10.27 7.49
CA CYS A 41 -7.23 -8.91 7.06
C CYS A 41 -6.03 -8.36 6.26
N ASP A 42 -6.28 -8.02 5.00
CA ASP A 42 -5.26 -7.38 4.15
C ASP A 42 -5.14 -5.88 4.48
N PRO A 43 -3.95 -5.40 4.91
CA PRO A 43 -3.75 -3.99 5.23
C PRO A 43 -3.89 -3.07 4.02
N VAL A 44 -3.62 -3.54 2.79
CA VAL A 44 -3.78 -2.73 1.56
C VAL A 44 -5.26 -2.46 1.31
N HIS A 45 -6.08 -3.51 1.30
CA HIS A 45 -7.53 -3.40 1.18
C HIS A 45 -8.14 -2.53 2.29
N PHE A 46 -7.72 -2.74 3.55
CA PHE A 46 -8.19 -1.91 4.67
C PHE A 46 -7.85 -0.42 4.47
N SER A 47 -6.63 -0.11 4.02
CA SER A 47 -6.22 1.28 3.79
C SER A 47 -7.05 1.94 2.68
N GLY A 48 -7.32 1.21 1.60
CA GLY A 48 -8.22 1.66 0.53
C GLY A 48 -9.65 1.88 1.03
N TYR A 49 -10.16 0.99 1.90
CA TYR A 49 -11.46 1.17 2.53
C TYR A 49 -11.51 2.47 3.34
N ILE A 50 -10.53 2.73 4.20
CA ILE A 50 -10.46 3.97 5.01
C ILE A 50 -10.43 5.22 4.11
N VAL A 51 -9.65 5.21 3.03
CA VAL A 51 -9.64 6.30 2.05
C VAL A 51 -11.02 6.54 1.47
N LYS A 52 -11.67 5.48 0.97
CA LYS A 52 -13.02 5.56 0.38
C LYS A 52 -14.04 6.09 1.37
N GLN A 53 -13.96 5.65 2.63
CA GLN A 53 -14.83 6.11 3.70
C GLN A 53 -14.70 7.61 4.00
N ILE A 54 -13.47 8.16 3.99
CA ILE A 54 -13.25 9.60 4.18
C ILE A 54 -13.76 10.37 2.96
N GLN A 55 -13.57 9.85 1.75
CA GLN A 55 -14.07 10.47 0.52
C GLN A 55 -15.61 10.51 0.47
N GLU A 56 -16.27 9.41 0.85
CA GLU A 56 -17.74 9.32 1.00
C GLU A 56 -18.27 10.20 2.14
N GLY A 57 -17.39 10.62 3.04
CA GLY A 57 -17.70 11.64 4.00
C GLY A 57 -18.42 11.19 5.25
N LYS A 58 -18.33 9.90 5.57
CA LYS A 58 -18.92 9.36 6.77
C LYS A 58 -18.27 9.98 8.02
N PRO A 59 -19.06 10.44 8.99
CA PRO A 59 -18.53 11.05 10.21
C PRO A 59 -17.87 9.98 11.11
N GLY A 60 -16.94 10.39 11.97
CA GLY A 60 -16.56 9.61 13.15
C GLY A 60 -15.31 8.72 13.07
N TYR A 61 -14.44 8.85 12.06
CA TYR A 61 -13.23 7.99 12.02
C TYR A 61 -12.14 8.34 13.04
N GLY A 62 -12.21 9.49 13.71
CA GLY A 62 -11.19 9.90 14.68
C GLY A 62 -9.79 10.15 14.07
N LEU A 63 -9.67 10.18 12.74
CA LEU A 63 -8.39 10.27 12.00
C LEU A 63 -7.93 11.71 11.77
N ARG A 64 -8.50 12.69 12.49
CA ARG A 64 -8.23 14.13 12.33
C ARG A 64 -6.75 14.48 12.51
N PHE A 65 -6.06 13.70 13.34
CA PHE A 65 -4.64 13.89 13.67
C PHE A 65 -3.71 12.95 12.89
N ILE A 66 -4.25 12.08 12.02
CA ILE A 66 -3.46 11.15 11.24
C ILE A 66 -3.20 11.76 9.86
N GLN A 67 -1.95 12.12 9.61
CA GLN A 67 -1.54 12.67 8.32
C GLN A 67 -1.62 11.60 7.21
N ARG A 68 -1.04 10.42 7.44
CA ARG A 68 -0.91 9.37 6.42
C ARG A 68 -0.99 7.99 7.06
N ILE A 69 -1.66 7.06 6.39
CA ILE A 69 -1.53 5.63 6.66
C ILE A 69 -0.69 4.99 5.57
N THR A 70 0.18 4.04 5.92
CA THR A 70 0.96 3.29 4.93
C THR A 70 0.67 1.81 5.14
N PRO A 71 0.01 1.13 4.19
CA PRO A 71 -0.24 -0.30 4.32
C PRO A 71 1.09 -1.05 4.29
N VAL A 72 1.24 -2.07 5.13
CA VAL A 72 2.42 -2.94 5.21
C VAL A 72 1.96 -4.40 5.20
N SER A 73 2.03 -5.07 4.05
CA SER A 73 1.57 -6.45 3.87
C SER A 73 2.52 -7.48 4.50
N MET A 74 3.83 -7.23 4.41
CA MET A 74 4.86 -8.10 5.01
C MET A 74 5.91 -7.28 5.74
N THR A 75 6.49 -7.88 6.78
CA THR A 75 7.61 -7.27 7.53
C THR A 75 8.75 -8.26 7.72
N CYS A 76 9.98 -7.76 7.76
CA CYS A 76 11.18 -8.50 8.12
C CYS A 76 12.14 -7.61 8.92
N SER A 77 13.26 -8.20 9.38
CA SER A 77 14.34 -7.39 9.96
C SER A 77 15.00 -6.51 8.90
N ALA A 78 15.19 -5.23 9.20
CA ALA A 78 15.95 -4.30 8.37
C ALA A 78 17.48 -4.51 8.46
N THR A 79 17.93 -5.33 9.41
CA THR A 79 19.36 -5.67 9.59
C THR A 79 19.82 -6.82 8.70
N ASN A 80 18.92 -7.47 7.97
CA ASN A 80 19.23 -8.62 7.12
C ASN A 80 18.69 -8.40 5.70
N PRO A 81 19.53 -7.92 4.77
CA PRO A 81 19.13 -7.67 3.38
C PRO A 81 18.69 -8.94 2.63
N GLU A 82 19.24 -10.11 2.94
CA GLU A 82 18.84 -11.37 2.30
C GLU A 82 17.41 -11.76 2.68
N LEU A 83 17.01 -11.55 3.94
CA LEU A 83 15.62 -11.74 4.37
C LEU A 83 14.69 -10.75 3.68
N PHE A 84 15.13 -9.50 3.48
CA PHE A 84 14.38 -8.52 2.72
C PHE A 84 14.21 -8.94 1.26
N GLU A 85 15.26 -9.44 0.60
CA GLU A 85 15.18 -9.97 -0.77
C GLU A 85 14.20 -11.16 -0.86
N LYS A 86 14.28 -12.11 0.08
CA LYS A 86 13.36 -13.27 0.14
C LYS A 86 11.90 -12.83 0.33
N MET A 87 11.66 -11.85 1.21
CA MET A 87 10.34 -11.25 1.40
C MET A 87 9.85 -10.56 0.12
N ALA A 88 10.72 -9.83 -0.57
CA ALA A 88 10.40 -9.15 -1.82
C ALA A 88 10.00 -10.13 -2.93
N LYS A 89 10.79 -11.19 -3.15
CA LYS A 89 10.45 -12.26 -4.11
C LYS A 89 9.05 -12.81 -3.85
N LYS A 90 8.78 -13.22 -2.61
CA LYS A 90 7.50 -13.81 -2.23
C LYS A 90 6.31 -12.87 -2.46
N LEU A 91 6.47 -11.57 -2.19
CA LEU A 91 5.39 -10.61 -2.37
C LEU A 91 5.20 -10.18 -3.83
N LEU A 92 6.28 -10.10 -4.60
CA LEU A 92 6.27 -9.62 -5.99
C LEU A 92 5.90 -10.72 -6.99
N GLU A 93 6.15 -11.99 -6.67
CA GLU A 93 5.83 -13.14 -7.52
C GLU A 93 4.37 -13.14 -8.04
N PRO A 94 3.32 -12.91 -7.24
CA PRO A 94 1.94 -12.88 -7.77
C PRO A 94 1.63 -11.68 -8.68
N GLN A 95 2.46 -10.64 -8.66
CA GLN A 95 2.22 -9.39 -9.37
C GLN A 95 3.01 -9.30 -10.68
N PHE A 96 4.25 -9.80 -10.65
CA PHE A 96 5.19 -9.78 -11.76
C PHE A 96 5.41 -11.16 -12.40
N GLY A 97 4.98 -12.25 -11.74
CA GLY A 97 5.12 -13.61 -12.24
C GLY A 97 3.94 -14.11 -13.10
N ILE A 98 4.08 -15.36 -13.54
CA ILE A 98 3.33 -16.16 -14.53
C ILE A 98 1.78 -16.04 -14.51
N LYS A 99 1.15 -15.62 -13.41
CA LYS A 99 -0.32 -15.47 -13.31
C LYS A 99 -0.84 -14.07 -13.65
N PHE A 100 -0.10 -13.30 -14.46
CA PHE A 100 -0.56 -12.00 -14.91
C PHE A 100 -1.50 -12.14 -16.11
N CYS A 101 -2.81 -12.22 -15.86
CA CYS A 101 -3.81 -11.97 -16.90
C CYS A 101 -3.87 -10.45 -17.14
N PRO A 102 -3.45 -9.93 -18.32
CA PRO A 102 -3.74 -8.55 -18.66
C PRO A 102 -5.26 -8.38 -18.66
N ARG A 103 -5.78 -7.53 -17.77
CA ARG A 103 -7.18 -7.09 -17.89
C ARG A 103 -7.29 -6.41 -19.26
N LYS A 104 -8.32 -6.79 -20.03
CA LYS A 104 -8.61 -6.35 -21.39
C LYS A 104 -8.63 -4.82 -21.52
N SER A 105 -7.48 -4.22 -21.77
CA SER A 105 -7.23 -2.81 -22.15
C SER A 105 -5.70 -2.68 -22.17
N GLU A 106 -4.96 -2.48 -23.26
CA GLU A 106 -5.21 -1.65 -24.44
C GLU A 106 -4.12 -1.96 -25.49
N THR A 107 -4.51 -1.82 -26.77
CA THR A 107 -3.67 -1.71 -27.98
C THR A 107 -2.70 -2.84 -28.29
N VAL A 108 -3.23 -3.84 -29.02
CA VAL A 108 -2.41 -4.62 -29.95
C VAL A 108 -1.92 -3.64 -31.03
N VAL A 109 -0.64 -3.27 -30.97
CA VAL A 109 0.02 -2.65 -32.12
C VAL A 109 0.40 -3.81 -33.03
N GLU A 110 -0.51 -4.16 -33.95
CA GLU A 110 -0.18 -5.08 -35.03
C GLU A 110 0.89 -4.41 -35.90
N ASN A 111 1.92 -5.18 -36.26
CA ASN A 111 3.07 -4.87 -37.14
C ASN A 111 4.44 -4.71 -36.44
N LEU A 112 5.05 -5.81 -36.01
CA LEU A 112 6.47 -6.19 -36.27
C LEU A 112 6.74 -7.62 -35.75
N GLU A 113 7.68 -8.34 -36.38
CA GLU A 113 8.01 -9.79 -36.27
C GLU A 113 8.45 -10.34 -34.89
N ASN A 114 7.95 -9.81 -33.77
CA ASN A 114 8.00 -10.45 -32.46
C ASN A 114 7.09 -9.66 -31.50
N PRO A 115 5.93 -10.19 -31.04
CA PRO A 115 5.03 -9.44 -30.19
C PRO A 115 5.57 -9.36 -28.76
N LEU A 116 6.53 -8.45 -28.51
CA LEU A 116 6.94 -8.08 -27.16
C LEU A 116 5.75 -7.34 -26.50
N ARG A 117 4.94 -8.05 -25.72
CA ARG A 117 3.85 -7.41 -24.95
C ARG A 117 4.47 -6.52 -23.87
N VAL A 118 3.96 -5.30 -23.75
CA VAL A 118 4.41 -4.32 -22.75
C VAL A 118 4.05 -4.85 -21.36
N GLY A 119 5.06 -5.09 -20.51
CA GLY A 119 4.84 -5.50 -19.13
C GLY A 119 4.41 -4.33 -18.24
N LEU A 120 4.05 -4.63 -17.00
CA LEU A 120 3.67 -3.62 -16.00
C LEU A 120 4.69 -2.48 -15.86
N LYS A 121 4.16 -1.27 -15.78
CA LYS A 121 4.90 -0.08 -15.36
C LYS A 121 4.92 -0.03 -13.83
N PHE A 122 6.09 0.08 -13.21
CA PHE A 122 6.19 0.11 -11.75
C PHE A 122 7.12 1.21 -11.25
N ARG A 123 6.96 1.60 -9.98
CA ARG A 123 7.94 2.42 -9.26
C ARG A 123 8.10 1.97 -7.83
N ILE A 124 9.20 2.40 -7.21
CA ILE A 124 9.55 2.09 -5.84
C ILE A 124 9.45 3.37 -5.02
N GLU A 125 8.59 3.38 -4.00
CA GLU A 125 8.50 4.46 -3.02
C GLU A 125 8.97 3.95 -1.66
N SER A 126 10.17 4.36 -1.26
CA SER A 126 10.77 3.97 0.01
C SER A 126 10.75 5.13 1.02
N ILE A 127 10.32 4.86 2.25
CA ILE A 127 10.53 5.72 3.41
C ILE A 127 11.56 5.02 4.30
N VAL A 128 12.68 5.68 4.58
CA VAL A 128 13.71 5.18 5.49
C VAL A 128 13.87 6.18 6.63
N ARG A 129 13.64 5.75 7.87
CA ARG A 129 13.84 6.57 9.07
C ARG A 129 14.67 5.85 10.10
N CYS A 130 15.61 6.58 10.69
CA CYS A 130 16.48 6.08 11.76
C CYS A 130 17.20 4.77 11.40
N HIS A 131 17.54 4.60 10.11
CA HIS A 131 18.26 3.45 9.58
C HIS A 131 19.13 3.90 8.41
N ASP A 132 20.36 3.39 8.35
CA ASP A 132 21.31 3.70 7.27
C ASP A 132 21.96 2.41 6.74
N LYS A 133 22.36 1.51 7.62
CA LYS A 133 22.94 0.22 7.22
C LYS A 133 22.25 -0.93 7.93
N PRO A 134 22.14 -2.10 7.28
CA PRO A 134 22.58 -2.38 5.91
C PRO A 134 21.54 -2.02 4.82
N LEU A 135 20.33 -1.61 5.19
CA LEU A 135 19.21 -1.43 4.26
C LEU A 135 18.83 0.06 4.08
N ASN A 136 19.76 0.88 3.57
CA ASN A 136 19.42 2.25 3.16
C ASN A 136 18.55 2.28 1.89
N ARG A 137 18.15 3.50 1.52
CA ARG A 137 17.37 3.77 0.30
C ARG A 137 17.98 3.16 -0.96
N SER A 138 19.29 3.27 -1.16
CA SER A 138 19.96 2.74 -2.36
C SER A 138 19.88 1.22 -2.40
N GLU A 139 20.14 0.55 -1.28
CA GLU A 139 20.05 -0.90 -1.18
C GLU A 139 18.62 -1.42 -1.36
N VAL A 140 17.62 -0.71 -0.82
CA VAL A 140 16.21 -1.02 -1.08
C VAL A 140 15.90 -0.97 -2.58
N ILE A 141 16.27 0.12 -3.26
CA ILE A 141 16.00 0.31 -4.69
C ILE A 141 16.72 -0.76 -5.50
N ARG A 142 17.99 -1.03 -5.19
CA ARG A 142 18.81 -2.05 -5.85
C ARG A 142 18.19 -3.43 -5.71
N ILE A 143 17.91 -3.88 -4.48
CA ILE A 143 17.39 -5.23 -4.21
C ILE A 143 16.03 -5.44 -4.89
N ILE A 144 15.10 -4.47 -4.77
CA ILE A 144 13.79 -4.58 -5.42
C ILE A 144 13.95 -4.58 -6.95
N GLY A 145 14.82 -3.72 -7.50
CA GLY A 145 15.12 -3.68 -8.93
C GLY A 145 15.68 -5.02 -9.44
N ASP A 146 16.62 -5.62 -8.71
CA ASP A 146 17.22 -6.91 -9.03
C ASP A 146 16.17 -8.04 -8.99
N VAL A 147 15.24 -8.01 -8.04
CA VAL A 147 14.14 -8.99 -7.97
C VAL A 147 13.20 -8.84 -9.16
N VAL A 148 12.77 -7.62 -9.51
CA VAL A 148 11.88 -7.40 -10.66
C VAL A 148 12.58 -7.75 -11.98
N LYS A 149 13.88 -7.49 -12.10
CA LYS A 149 14.67 -7.83 -13.27
C LYS A 149 14.63 -9.34 -13.57
N ARG A 150 14.66 -10.20 -12.55
CA ARG A 150 14.56 -11.67 -12.72
C ARG A 150 13.22 -12.12 -13.29
N TYR A 151 12.14 -11.38 -13.06
CA TYR A 151 10.84 -11.67 -13.70
C TYR A 151 10.79 -11.24 -15.17
N ASN A 152 11.73 -10.41 -15.63
CA ASN A 152 11.89 -10.08 -17.06
C ASN A 152 12.84 -11.05 -17.80
N GLU A 153 13.52 -11.95 -17.07
CA GLU A 153 14.39 -12.99 -17.61
C GLU A 153 13.55 -14.21 -18.02
N ASP A 154 14.12 -15.12 -18.81
CA ASP A 154 13.37 -16.13 -19.57
C ASP A 154 12.65 -17.19 -18.69
N ASP A 155 12.94 -17.23 -17.39
CA ASP A 155 12.42 -18.22 -16.43
C ASP A 155 10.95 -18.01 -16.00
N PHE A 156 10.36 -16.82 -16.20
CA PHE A 156 9.04 -16.46 -15.63
C PHE A 156 7.99 -16.04 -16.66
N ILE A 157 8.23 -16.30 -17.93
CA ILE A 157 7.41 -15.84 -19.04
C ILE A 157 6.73 -17.04 -19.70
N MET A 158 5.70 -17.58 -19.06
CA MET A 158 4.82 -18.59 -19.66
C MET A 158 3.37 -18.12 -19.50
N ALA A 159 2.84 -17.42 -20.50
CA ALA A 159 1.41 -17.21 -20.57
C ALA A 159 0.75 -18.54 -20.93
N SER A 160 0.33 -19.32 -19.94
CA SER A 160 -0.61 -20.41 -20.17
C SER A 160 -2.02 -19.81 -20.27
N ASP A 161 -2.36 -19.29 -21.44
CA ASP A 161 -3.78 -19.15 -21.79
C ASP A 161 -4.32 -20.58 -21.95
N GLU A 162 -5.22 -21.00 -21.07
CA GLU A 162 -5.77 -22.38 -21.06
C GLU A 162 -6.60 -22.74 -22.30
N ASP A 163 -6.76 -21.84 -23.27
CA ASP A 163 -7.66 -22.01 -24.42
C ASP A 163 -6.98 -21.87 -25.79
N SER A 164 -5.65 -21.94 -25.93
CA SER A 164 -5.01 -21.86 -27.25
C SER A 164 -3.77 -22.73 -27.40
N VAL A 165 -3.92 -23.76 -28.21
CA VAL A 165 -2.85 -24.65 -28.68
C VAL A 165 -1.84 -23.83 -29.50
N GLY A 166 -0.61 -23.68 -29.00
CA GLY A 166 0.57 -23.39 -29.80
C GLY A 166 0.94 -21.92 -30.06
N HIS A 167 1.05 -21.08 -29.01
CA HIS A 167 1.75 -19.80 -29.14
C HIS A 167 3.08 -19.79 -28.36
N ASP A 168 4.12 -19.27 -28.98
CA ASP A 168 5.44 -19.06 -28.38
C ASP A 168 5.35 -18.23 -27.09
N PRO A 169 6.23 -18.46 -26.10
CA PRO A 169 6.21 -17.74 -24.83
C PRO A 169 6.36 -16.23 -25.07
N VAL A 170 5.29 -15.49 -24.78
CA VAL A 170 5.23 -14.05 -25.03
C VAL A 170 6.05 -13.29 -23.99
N LYS A 171 7.26 -12.85 -24.37
CA LYS A 171 8.17 -12.08 -23.51
C LYS A 171 7.50 -10.79 -22.98
N LEU A 172 7.21 -10.76 -21.68
CA LEU A 172 6.76 -9.55 -20.97
C LEU A 172 7.98 -8.79 -20.45
N LYS A 173 7.97 -7.46 -20.61
CA LYS A 173 9.04 -6.58 -20.10
C LYS A 173 8.46 -5.53 -19.17
N HIS A 174 8.53 -5.79 -17.86
CA HIS A 174 8.22 -4.81 -16.83
C HIS A 174 9.22 -3.66 -16.87
N LYS A 175 8.73 -2.43 -16.78
CA LYS A 175 9.56 -1.22 -16.87
C LYS A 175 9.33 -0.29 -15.69
N VAL A 176 10.39 0.40 -15.28
CA VAL A 176 10.27 1.46 -14.29
C VAL A 176 9.63 2.68 -14.95
N ASP A 177 8.56 3.20 -14.35
CA ASP A 177 7.93 4.46 -14.74
C ASP A 177 7.61 5.26 -13.47
N ILE A 178 8.29 6.39 -13.29
CA ILE A 178 8.14 7.20 -12.06
C ILE A 178 6.82 8.00 -12.09
N SER A 179 6.27 8.26 -13.27
CA SER A 179 5.16 9.19 -13.46
C SER A 179 3.82 8.47 -13.61
N ASP A 180 3.76 7.46 -14.47
CA ASP A 180 2.53 6.70 -14.77
C ASP A 180 2.77 5.21 -14.52
N SER A 181 2.96 4.83 -13.25
CA SER A 181 3.10 3.42 -12.89
C SER A 181 1.75 2.76 -12.61
N ASP A 182 1.54 1.57 -13.15
CA ASP A 182 0.40 0.70 -12.83
C ASP A 182 0.44 0.22 -11.38
N ILE A 183 1.66 -0.01 -10.89
CA ILE A 183 1.95 -0.56 -9.56
C ILE A 183 2.99 0.29 -8.84
N VAL A 184 2.75 0.52 -7.55
CA VAL A 184 3.73 1.14 -6.65
C VAL A 184 4.14 0.12 -5.59
N ILE A 185 5.45 -0.11 -5.49
CA ILE A 185 6.05 -0.93 -4.45
C ILE A 185 6.40 0.00 -3.29
N LEU A 186 5.64 -0.08 -2.20
CA LEU A 186 5.85 0.73 -1.00
C LEU A 186 6.81 0.00 -0.07
N VAL A 187 7.91 0.66 0.27
CA VAL A 187 8.90 0.16 1.23
C VAL A 187 8.98 1.10 2.41
N SER A 188 8.92 0.54 3.62
CA SER A 188 9.00 1.31 4.86
C SER A 188 10.06 0.71 5.77
N VAL A 189 11.16 1.41 5.97
CA VAL A 189 12.25 1.01 6.85
C VAL A 189 12.27 1.93 8.06
N TYR A 190 11.94 1.39 9.23
CA TYR A 190 11.91 2.11 10.49
C TYR A 190 12.81 1.41 11.50
N ARG A 191 13.97 2.01 11.79
CA ARG A 191 14.98 1.45 12.70
C ARG A 191 15.32 0.01 12.31
N TYR A 192 14.88 -1.00 13.06
CA TYR A 192 15.21 -2.41 12.78
C TYR A 192 14.16 -3.18 11.96
N VAL A 193 13.08 -2.55 11.51
CA VAL A 193 11.98 -3.22 10.81
C VAL A 193 11.86 -2.68 9.40
N ALA A 194 11.83 -3.58 8.42
CA ALA A 194 11.50 -3.28 7.03
C ALA A 194 10.12 -3.85 6.72
N GLY A 195 9.27 -3.04 6.10
CA GLY A 195 7.93 -3.37 5.66
C GLY A 195 7.81 -3.20 4.16
N LEU A 196 7.04 -4.08 3.52
CA LEU A 196 6.83 -4.08 2.07
C LEU A 196 5.35 -4.30 1.73
N SER A 197 4.86 -3.54 0.77
CA SER A 197 3.52 -3.66 0.18
C SER A 197 3.55 -3.37 -1.31
N VAL A 198 2.59 -3.94 -2.03
CA VAL A 198 2.30 -3.59 -3.42
C VAL A 198 0.92 -2.97 -3.47
N VAL A 199 0.81 -1.81 -4.10
CA VAL A 199 -0.47 -1.10 -4.26
C VAL A 199 -0.70 -0.72 -5.72
N ARG A 200 -1.97 -0.71 -6.12
CA ARG A 200 -2.43 -0.21 -7.43
C ARG A 200 -3.18 1.10 -7.23
N ASN A 201 -3.31 1.89 -8.29
CA ASN A 201 -4.03 3.17 -8.28
C ASN A 201 -3.56 4.16 -7.19
N TYR A 202 -2.30 4.07 -6.75
CA TYR A 202 -1.79 4.81 -5.58
C TYR A 202 -1.90 6.34 -5.67
N ASP A 203 -1.72 6.91 -6.87
CA ASP A 203 -1.88 8.34 -7.10
C ASP A 203 -3.35 8.73 -7.30
N ARG A 204 -4.13 7.84 -7.96
CA ARG A 204 -5.52 8.10 -8.35
C ARG A 204 -6.46 7.98 -7.17
N GLU A 205 -6.24 7.00 -6.29
CA GLU A 205 -7.08 6.71 -5.13
C GLU A 205 -6.42 7.25 -3.86
N GLY A 206 -6.88 8.42 -3.39
CA GLY A 206 -6.63 8.86 -2.02
C GLY A 206 -5.31 9.58 -1.75
N LYS A 207 -4.75 10.30 -2.73
CA LYS A 207 -3.58 11.17 -2.54
C LYS A 207 -2.44 10.45 -1.79
N ARG A 208 -2.08 9.24 -2.22
CA ARG A 208 -1.00 8.43 -1.61
C ARG A 208 -1.24 8.10 -0.13
N PHE A 209 -2.50 7.81 0.21
CA PHE A 209 -3.02 7.57 1.56
C PHE A 209 -2.78 8.71 2.56
N ASN A 210 -2.61 9.95 2.09
CA ASN A 210 -2.55 11.14 2.94
C ASN A 210 -3.97 11.51 3.39
N LEU A 211 -4.41 10.92 4.51
CA LEU A 211 -5.75 11.06 5.05
C LEU A 211 -6.11 12.52 5.35
N GLN A 212 -5.15 13.30 5.85
CA GLN A 212 -5.35 14.73 6.09
C GLN A 212 -5.64 15.49 4.79
N ALA A 213 -4.86 15.24 3.74
CA ALA A 213 -5.05 15.89 2.44
C ALA A 213 -6.35 15.46 1.74
N ILE A 214 -6.84 14.24 2.00
CA ILE A 214 -8.14 13.76 1.53
C ILE A 214 -9.27 14.48 2.28
N ALA A 215 -9.19 14.54 3.61
CA ALA A 215 -10.19 15.21 4.44
C ALA A 215 -10.32 16.70 4.09
N GLN A 216 -9.19 17.40 3.97
CA GLN A 216 -9.14 18.82 3.56
C GLN A 216 -9.74 19.04 2.17
N ALA A 217 -9.44 18.17 1.20
CA ALA A 217 -10.02 18.29 -0.14
C ALA A 217 -11.53 18.12 -0.15
N ARG A 218 -12.06 17.23 0.68
CA ARG A 218 -13.50 17.04 0.84
C ARG A 218 -14.16 18.26 1.48
N GLU A 219 -13.57 18.83 2.53
CA GLU A 219 -14.08 20.04 3.19
C GLU A 219 -14.13 21.23 2.20
N GLN A 220 -13.10 21.37 1.37
CA GLN A 220 -13.06 22.36 0.28
C GLN A 220 -14.13 22.10 -0.79
N ALA A 221 -14.36 20.84 -1.20
CA ALA A 221 -15.41 20.51 -2.15
C ALA A 221 -16.81 20.81 -1.59
N THR A 222 -17.04 20.52 -0.30
CA THR A 222 -18.32 20.78 0.37
C THR A 222 -18.61 22.28 0.47
N SER A 223 -17.61 23.08 0.86
CA SER A 223 -17.76 24.53 0.99
C SER A 223 -17.97 25.23 -0.36
N ASN A 224 -17.34 24.76 -1.43
CA ASN A 224 -17.57 25.29 -2.78
C ASN A 224 -18.98 24.98 -3.28
N ASN A 225 -19.51 23.78 -3.03
CA ASN A 225 -20.89 23.44 -3.40
C ASN A 225 -21.92 24.30 -2.68
N SER A 226 -21.78 24.51 -1.36
CA SER A 226 -22.69 25.38 -0.60
C SER A 226 -22.66 26.83 -1.09
N ASN A 227 -21.50 27.32 -1.53
CA ASN A 227 -21.39 28.67 -2.08
C ASN A 227 -22.05 28.78 -3.46
N SER A 228 -21.95 27.76 -4.33
CA SER A 228 -22.62 27.77 -5.64
C SER A 228 -24.15 27.72 -5.52
N GLU A 229 -24.69 26.89 -4.62
CA GLU A 229 -26.13 26.83 -4.35
C GLU A 229 -26.69 28.14 -3.77
N THR A 230 -25.88 28.86 -3.00
CA THR A 230 -26.28 30.16 -2.43
C THR A 230 -26.28 31.28 -3.48
N ILE A 231 -25.39 31.19 -4.48
CA ILE A 231 -25.32 32.14 -5.61
C ILE A 231 -26.53 31.93 -6.55
N ASP A 232 -26.89 30.68 -6.86
CA ASP A 232 -28.04 30.39 -7.73
C ASP A 232 -29.38 30.78 -7.10
N LYS A 233 -29.56 30.55 -5.78
CA LYS A 233 -30.77 30.99 -5.07
C LYS A 233 -30.95 32.51 -5.02
N LYS A 234 -29.85 33.28 -4.98
CA LYS A 234 -29.92 34.76 -5.06
C LYS A 234 -30.27 35.26 -6.46
N LYS A 235 -29.95 34.51 -7.51
CA LYS A 235 -30.24 34.89 -8.90
C LYS A 235 -31.70 34.69 -9.27
N VAL A 236 -32.37 33.69 -8.68
CA VAL A 236 -33.80 33.41 -8.88
C VAL A 236 -34.70 34.37 -8.08
N ALA A 237 -34.22 34.94 -6.97
CA ALA A 237 -34.99 35.87 -6.13
C ALA A 237 -34.94 37.35 -6.61
N HIS A 238 -34.35 37.61 -7.78
CA HIS A 238 -34.24 38.96 -8.38
C HIS A 238 -34.73 39.01 -9.83
N SER A 239 -35.53 38.03 -10.26
CA SER A 239 -36.35 38.06 -11.49
C SER A 239 -37.82 37.92 -11.10
#